data_AF-A0A0G0QXE2-F1
#
_entry.id   AF-A0A0G0QXE2-F1
#
_cell.length_a   1.000
_cell.length_b   1.000
_cell.length_c   1.000
_cell.angle_alpha   90.00
_cell.angle_beta   90.00
_cell.angle_gamma   90.00
#
_symmetry.space_group_name_H-M   'P 1'
#
loop_
_entity.id
_entity.type
_entity.pdbx_description
1 polymer ?
#
loop_
_entity_poly.entity_id
_entity_poly.type
_entity_poly.pdbx_seq_one_letter_code
_entity_poly.pdbx_strand_id
1 'polypeptide(L)'
;MEPARQNISQLIVNDDVTQTKFNQFAKELQDLGASEKEIKEIAMGVAKTASNQTTAKISLLMDDSDWSKWKAFVDSTPTPNVAQQLIIMNKFLEDRTGKSLETLHLEILDSLLKDTLDQIQKRRDMAIKVSKLSDEQIDTVNEALDNEEFDKADDILNSTSTN
;
A
#
# COMPACT_ATOMS: atom_id res chain seq x y z
N MET A 1 -10.37 -14.72 13.53
CA MET A 1 -9.03 -14.89 12.92
C MET A 1 -8.19 -15.66 13.93
N GLU A 2 -7.56 -16.76 13.54
CA GLU A 2 -6.88 -17.68 14.47
C GLU A 2 -5.62 -17.03 15.11
N PRO A 3 -5.33 -17.21 16.42
CA PRO A 3 -4.21 -16.55 17.11
C PRO A 3 -2.84 -16.71 16.43
N ALA A 4 -2.59 -17.87 15.81
CA ALA A 4 -1.35 -18.15 15.08
C ALA A 4 -1.15 -17.24 13.85
N ARG A 5 -2.23 -16.78 13.21
CA ARG A 5 -2.19 -15.81 12.09
C ARG A 5 -1.91 -14.40 12.58
N GLN A 6 -2.41 -14.03 13.76
CA GLN A 6 -2.16 -12.72 14.35
C GLN A 6 -0.69 -12.55 14.76
N ASN A 7 -0.03 -13.62 15.20
CA ASN A 7 1.39 -13.58 15.58
C ASN A 7 2.32 -13.22 14.41
N ILE A 8 2.00 -13.57 13.16
CA ILE A 8 2.82 -13.22 11.99
C ILE A 8 2.94 -11.70 11.84
N SER A 9 1.84 -10.97 12.06
CA SER A 9 1.86 -9.50 11.95
C SER A 9 2.78 -8.84 12.98
N GLN A 10 3.02 -9.47 14.12
CA GLN A 10 3.94 -8.99 15.16
C GLN A 10 5.41 -9.19 14.80
N LEU A 11 5.70 -10.08 13.83
CA LEU A 11 7.05 -10.30 13.31
C LEU A 11 7.45 -9.23 12.29
N ILE A 12 6.49 -8.45 11.79
CA ILE A 12 6.76 -7.35 10.87
C ILE A 12 7.23 -6.16 11.70
N VAL A 13 8.54 -5.94 11.71
CA VAL A 13 9.17 -4.85 12.46
C VAL A 13 9.30 -3.62 11.56
N ASN A 14 8.92 -2.46 12.08
CA ASN A 14 9.30 -1.18 11.49
C ASN A 14 10.78 -0.93 11.83
N ASP A 15 11.65 -1.19 10.88
CA ASP A 15 13.08 -0.94 10.96
C ASP A 15 13.46 0.42 10.35
N ASP A 16 14.76 0.75 10.40
CA ASP A 16 15.29 2.00 9.85
C ASP A 16 15.02 2.15 8.34
N VAL A 17 14.98 1.03 7.60
CA VAL A 17 14.70 1.01 6.16
C VAL A 17 13.24 1.39 5.91
N THR A 18 12.32 0.78 6.63
CA THR A 18 10.88 1.07 6.59
C THR A 18 10.62 2.53 6.94
N GLN A 19 11.27 3.04 8.00
CA GLN A 19 11.13 4.44 8.39
C GLN A 19 11.70 5.39 7.36
N THR A 20 12.83 5.05 6.73
CA THR A 20 13.40 5.83 5.62
C THR A 20 12.43 5.92 4.44
N LYS A 21 11.78 4.81 4.07
CA LYS A 21 10.77 4.78 3.00
C LYS A 21 9.55 5.64 3.34
N PHE A 22 9.05 5.57 4.57
CA PHE A 22 7.95 6.43 5.01
C PHE A 22 8.32 7.91 5.04
N ASN A 23 9.55 8.25 5.41
CA ASN A 23 10.03 9.64 5.36
C ASN A 23 10.12 10.18 3.93
N GLN A 24 10.60 9.36 2.99
CA GLN A 24 10.62 9.73 1.55
C GLN A 24 9.20 9.92 1.03
N PHE A 25 8.31 8.96 1.29
CA PHE A 25 6.90 9.04 0.91
C PHE A 25 6.19 10.27 1.51
N ALA A 26 6.44 10.60 2.78
CA ALA A 26 5.88 11.78 3.42
C ALA A 26 6.34 13.08 2.73
N LYS A 27 7.61 13.15 2.32
CA LYS A 27 8.14 14.28 1.56
C LYS A 27 7.47 14.41 0.20
N GLU A 28 7.31 13.31 -0.53
CA GLU A 28 6.64 13.32 -1.83
C GLU A 28 5.16 13.74 -1.72
N LEU A 29 4.45 13.27 -0.68
CA LEU A 29 3.09 13.73 -0.40
C LEU A 29 3.04 15.24 -0.07
N GLN A 30 4.02 15.75 0.68
CA GLN A 30 4.13 17.17 0.98
C GLN A 30 4.36 18.00 -0.29
N ASP A 31 5.23 17.55 -1.19
CA ASP A 31 5.47 18.17 -2.49
C ASP A 31 4.21 18.13 -3.40
N LEU A 32 3.36 17.13 -3.20
CA LEU A 32 2.04 17.04 -3.82
C LEU A 32 0.99 17.97 -3.18
N GLY A 33 1.29 18.58 -2.03
CA GLY A 33 0.43 19.54 -1.34
C GLY A 33 -0.41 18.96 -0.19
N ALA A 34 -0.13 17.71 0.24
CA ALA A 34 -0.82 17.10 1.37
C ALA A 34 -0.43 17.78 2.69
N SER A 35 -1.40 17.97 3.58
CA SER A 35 -1.17 18.45 4.94
C SER A 35 -0.52 17.38 5.82
N GLU A 36 0.11 17.80 6.93
CA GLU A 36 0.71 16.86 7.89
C GLU A 36 -0.28 15.82 8.42
N LYS A 37 -1.54 16.22 8.61
CA LYS A 37 -2.61 15.32 9.06
C LYS A 37 -2.91 14.25 8.02
N GLU A 38 -3.07 14.64 6.75
CA GLU A 38 -3.33 13.72 5.65
C GLU A 38 -2.15 12.77 5.44
N ILE A 39 -0.92 13.29 5.48
CA ILE A 39 0.31 12.48 5.39
C ILE A 39 0.30 11.38 6.45
N LYS A 40 0.00 11.75 7.70
CA LYS A 40 -0.06 10.79 8.81
C LYS A 40 -1.15 9.73 8.61
N GLU A 41 -2.35 10.13 8.19
CA GLU A 41 -3.47 9.22 7.96
C GLU A 41 -3.17 8.26 6.79
N ILE A 42 -2.63 8.76 5.69
CA ILE A 42 -2.22 7.97 4.52
C ILE A 42 -1.10 6.99 4.92
N ALA A 43 -0.04 7.47 5.58
CA ALA A 43 1.08 6.62 6.00
C ALA A 43 0.63 5.49 6.94
N MET A 44 -0.24 5.78 7.90
CA MET A 44 -0.84 4.77 8.78
C MET A 44 -1.69 3.76 8.00
N GLY A 45 -2.47 4.22 7.02
CA GLY A 45 -3.27 3.38 6.14
C GLY A 45 -2.42 2.43 5.29
N VAL A 46 -1.34 2.95 4.70
CA VAL A 46 -0.37 2.18 3.91
C VAL A 46 0.33 1.15 4.80
N ALA A 47 0.86 1.54 5.96
CA ALA A 47 1.52 0.62 6.89
C ALA A 47 0.61 -0.55 7.28
N LYS A 48 -0.63 -0.24 7.70
CA LYS A 48 -1.61 -1.27 8.06
C LYS A 48 -1.95 -2.20 6.89
N THR A 49 -2.10 -1.64 5.69
CA THR A 49 -2.39 -2.41 4.47
C THR A 49 -1.22 -3.31 4.11
N ALA A 50 0.02 -2.82 4.21
CA ALA A 50 1.23 -3.59 3.96
C ALA A 50 1.33 -4.78 4.91
N SER A 51 1.13 -4.59 6.22
CA SER A 51 1.16 -5.68 7.21
C SER A 51 0.07 -6.73 6.95
N ASN A 52 -1.14 -6.30 6.59
CA ASN A 52 -2.23 -7.21 6.26
C ASN A 52 -1.95 -8.01 4.99
N GLN A 53 -1.47 -7.36 3.93
CA GLN A 53 -1.12 -8.04 2.68
C GLN A 53 0.06 -9.00 2.86
N THR A 54 1.06 -8.61 3.66
CA THR A 54 2.18 -9.48 4.01
C THR A 54 1.69 -10.73 4.73
N THR A 55 0.86 -10.56 5.77
CA THR A 55 0.27 -11.68 6.52
C THR A 55 -0.59 -12.58 5.63
N ALA A 56 -1.40 -12.00 4.75
CA ALA A 56 -2.23 -12.74 3.81
C ALA A 56 -1.38 -13.53 2.80
N LYS A 57 -0.31 -12.93 2.27
CA LYS A 57 0.60 -13.59 1.33
C LYS A 57 1.32 -14.77 1.98
N ILE A 58 1.81 -14.61 3.21
CA ILE A 58 2.38 -15.72 3.99
C ILE A 58 1.34 -16.80 4.22
N SER A 59 0.10 -16.40 4.56
CA SER A 59 -0.98 -17.34 4.81
C SER A 59 -1.35 -18.19 3.59
N LEU A 60 -1.21 -17.63 2.39
CA LEU A 60 -1.43 -18.35 1.13
C LEU A 60 -0.28 -19.29 0.76
N LEU A 61 0.92 -19.08 1.32
CA LEU A 61 2.08 -19.95 1.13
C LEU A 61 2.07 -21.16 2.07
N MET A 62 1.32 -21.08 3.18
CA MET A 62 1.22 -22.13 4.19
C MET A 62 0.04 -23.04 3.89
N ASP A 63 0.32 -24.31 3.65
CA ASP A 63 -0.71 -25.36 3.65
C ASP A 63 -1.15 -25.73 5.08
N ASP A 64 -2.15 -26.59 5.22
CA ASP A 64 -2.70 -27.00 6.53
C ASP A 64 -1.66 -27.69 7.43
N SER A 65 -0.68 -28.39 6.83
CA SER A 65 0.40 -29.04 7.56
C SER A 65 1.36 -28.00 8.12
N ASP A 66 1.73 -27.01 7.30
CA ASP A 66 2.59 -25.90 7.69
C ASP A 66 1.92 -25.07 8.80
N TRP A 67 0.62 -24.80 8.68
CA TRP A 67 -0.15 -24.13 9.73
C TRP A 67 -0.16 -24.90 11.04
N SER A 68 -0.38 -26.21 10.97
CA SER A 68 -0.37 -27.07 12.16
C SER A 68 0.99 -27.06 12.86
N LYS A 69 2.08 -27.13 12.09
CA LYS A 69 3.46 -27.07 12.62
C LYS A 69 3.78 -25.71 13.22
N TRP A 70 3.41 -24.64 12.52
CA TRP A 70 3.61 -23.27 13.02
C TRP A 70 2.86 -23.04 14.32
N LYS A 71 1.59 -23.43 14.38
CA LYS A 71 0.79 -23.35 15.61
C LYS A 71 1.42 -24.14 16.74
N ALA A 72 1.81 -25.40 16.50
CA ALA A 72 2.47 -26.23 17.52
C ALA A 72 3.80 -25.63 18.01
N PHE A 73 4.56 -24.99 17.12
CA PHE A 73 5.78 -24.29 17.47
C PHE A 73 5.50 -23.06 18.33
N VAL A 74 4.59 -22.17 17.91
CA VAL A 74 4.29 -20.95 18.67
C VAL A 74 3.65 -21.24 20.02
N ASP A 75 2.85 -22.31 20.12
CA ASP A 75 2.20 -22.74 21.36
C ASP A 75 3.12 -23.63 22.23
N SER A 76 4.39 -23.85 21.85
CA SER A 76 5.28 -24.75 22.59
C SER A 76 5.59 -24.22 23.99
N THR A 77 6.02 -25.10 24.89
CA THR A 77 6.51 -24.72 26.22
C THR A 77 7.97 -25.18 26.39
N PRO A 78 8.92 -24.25 26.59
CA PRO A 78 8.73 -22.80 26.66
C PRO A 78 8.27 -22.18 25.34
N THR A 79 7.53 -21.07 25.41
CA THR A 79 7.04 -20.32 24.25
C THR A 79 8.20 -19.67 23.51
N PRO A 80 8.32 -19.83 22.17
CA PRO A 80 9.39 -19.22 21.42
C PRO A 80 9.27 -17.69 21.43
N ASN A 81 10.38 -17.00 21.62
CA ASN A 81 10.41 -15.54 21.54
C ASN A 81 10.36 -15.04 20.09
N VAL A 82 10.18 -13.72 19.89
CA VAL A 82 10.07 -13.09 18.55
C VAL A 82 11.27 -13.42 17.65
N ALA A 83 12.49 -13.42 18.19
CA ALA A 83 13.69 -13.73 17.39
C ALA A 83 13.68 -15.19 16.89
N GLN A 84 13.27 -16.14 17.74
CA GLN A 84 13.12 -17.54 17.34
C GLN A 84 12.01 -17.71 16.30
N GLN A 85 10.88 -17.01 16.48
CA GLN A 85 9.78 -17.00 15.52
C GLN A 85 10.20 -16.42 14.16
N LEU A 86 10.99 -15.34 14.15
CA LEU A 86 11.55 -14.74 12.95
C LEU A 86 12.49 -15.68 12.20
N ILE A 87 13.38 -16.38 12.90
CA ILE A 87 14.31 -17.33 12.26
C ILE A 87 13.54 -18.42 11.52
N ILE A 88 12.55 -19.02 12.18
CA ILE A 88 11.75 -20.10 11.57
C ILE A 88 10.90 -19.58 10.41
N MET A 89 10.28 -18.40 10.56
CA MET A 89 9.50 -17.77 9.50
C MET A 89 10.36 -17.42 8.29
N ASN A 90 11.53 -16.82 8.49
CA ASN A 90 12.46 -16.50 7.40
C ASN A 90 12.91 -17.76 6.68
N LYS A 91 13.28 -18.81 7.40
CA LYS A 91 13.65 -20.09 6.78
C LYS A 91 12.50 -20.65 5.92
N PHE A 92 11.28 -20.65 6.45
CA PHE A 92 10.10 -21.08 5.69
C PHE A 92 9.90 -20.25 4.41
N LEU A 93 10.00 -18.92 4.49
CA LEU A 93 9.81 -18.04 3.35
C LEU A 93 10.93 -18.14 2.32
N GLU A 94 12.18 -18.30 2.77
CA GLU A 94 13.33 -18.54 1.91
C GLU A 94 13.17 -19.85 1.14
N ASP A 95 12.76 -20.94 1.81
CA ASP A 95 12.52 -22.24 1.18
C ASP A 95 11.37 -22.20 0.15
N ARG A 96 10.32 -21.40 0.41
CA ARG A 96 9.13 -21.32 -0.46
C ARG A 96 9.21 -20.28 -1.57
N THR A 97 9.96 -19.19 -1.36
CA THR A 97 9.92 -18.00 -2.24
C THR A 97 11.29 -17.42 -2.56
N GLY A 98 12.35 -17.87 -1.89
CA GLY A 98 13.69 -17.29 -2.00
C GLY A 98 13.84 -15.91 -1.33
N LYS A 99 12.90 -15.50 -0.47
CA LYS A 99 12.86 -14.17 0.17
C LYS A 99 12.64 -14.28 1.67
N SER A 100 13.24 -13.37 2.43
CA SER A 100 12.96 -13.21 3.86
C SER A 100 11.62 -12.48 4.08
N LEU A 101 11.14 -12.48 5.34
CA LEU A 101 9.96 -11.72 5.74
C LEU A 101 10.12 -10.22 5.45
N GLU A 102 11.30 -9.67 5.76
CA GLU A 102 11.62 -8.26 5.54
C GLU A 102 11.56 -7.92 4.05
N THR A 103 12.23 -8.70 3.19
CA THR A 103 12.19 -8.48 1.74
C THR A 103 10.77 -8.55 1.20
N LEU A 104 9.99 -9.55 1.63
CA LEU A 104 8.59 -9.69 1.21
C LEU A 104 7.74 -8.48 1.63
N HIS A 105 7.93 -8.00 2.87
CA HIS A 105 7.21 -6.84 3.39
C HIS A 105 7.59 -5.56 2.65
N LEU A 106 8.89 -5.33 2.42
CA LEU A 106 9.39 -4.14 1.73
C LEU A 106 8.91 -4.09 0.28
N GLU A 107 8.85 -5.21 -0.44
CA GLU A 107 8.28 -5.25 -1.80
C GLU A 107 6.80 -4.84 -1.83
N ILE A 108 6.01 -5.32 -0.87
CA ILE A 108 4.60 -4.97 -0.73
C ILE A 108 4.47 -3.48 -0.38
N LEU A 109 5.26 -3.01 0.58
CA LEU A 109 5.28 -1.63 1.00
C LEU A 109 5.62 -0.70 -0.16
N ASP A 110 6.67 -1.00 -0.93
CA ASP A 110 7.10 -0.21 -2.08
C ASP A 110 6.02 -0.11 -3.16
N SER A 111 5.33 -1.22 -3.45
CA SER A 111 4.20 -1.20 -4.37
C SER A 111 3.09 -0.29 -3.86
N LEU A 112 2.72 -0.39 -2.58
CA LEU A 112 1.64 0.40 -2.00
C LEU A 112 1.98 1.90 -1.94
N LEU A 113 3.22 2.25 -1.59
CA LEU A 113 3.67 3.64 -1.56
C LEU A 113 3.58 4.25 -2.96
N LYS A 114 4.11 3.54 -3.97
CA LYS A 114 4.05 3.96 -5.36
C LYS A 114 2.60 4.11 -5.86
N ASP A 115 1.78 3.09 -5.67
CA ASP A 115 0.37 3.11 -6.11
C ASP A 115 -0.41 4.26 -5.46
N THR A 116 -0.11 4.56 -4.19
CA THR A 116 -0.74 5.66 -3.46
C THR A 116 -0.31 7.02 -4.00
N LEU A 117 0.99 7.23 -4.25
CA LEU A 117 1.50 8.46 -4.86
C LEU A 117 0.89 8.67 -6.25
N ASP A 118 0.88 7.63 -7.09
CA ASP A 118 0.31 7.69 -8.43
C ASP A 118 -1.18 8.08 -8.40
N GLN A 119 -1.95 7.53 -7.46
CA GLN A 119 -3.36 7.87 -7.29
C GLN A 119 -3.57 9.32 -6.84
N ILE A 120 -2.76 9.81 -5.90
CA ILE A 120 -2.85 11.18 -5.39
C ILE A 120 -2.44 12.17 -6.49
N GLN A 121 -1.36 11.89 -7.20
CA GLN A 121 -0.92 12.72 -8.33
C GLN A 121 -1.99 12.78 -9.42
N LYS A 122 -2.56 11.65 -9.84
CA LYS A 122 -3.66 11.62 -10.81
C LYS A 122 -4.87 12.45 -10.36
N ARG A 123 -5.25 12.37 -9.08
CA ARG A 123 -6.35 13.17 -8.52
C ARG A 123 -6.02 14.67 -8.55
N ARG A 124 -4.77 15.04 -8.22
CA ARG A 124 -4.32 16.43 -8.26
C ARG A 124 -4.29 16.96 -9.69
N ASP A 125 -3.73 16.22 -10.62
CA ASP A 125 -3.67 16.61 -12.03
C ASP A 125 -5.08 16.80 -12.60
N MET A 126 -6.01 15.90 -12.25
CA MET A 126 -7.43 16.04 -12.59
C MET A 126 -8.05 17.30 -11.97
N ALA A 127 -7.82 17.55 -10.68
CA ALA A 127 -8.33 18.75 -10.01
C ALA A 127 -7.78 20.05 -10.63
N ILE A 128 -6.51 20.07 -11.03
CA ILE A 128 -5.90 21.19 -11.74
C ILE A 128 -6.56 21.37 -13.11
N LYS A 129 -6.72 20.30 -13.89
CA LYS A 129 -7.41 20.36 -15.19
C LYS A 129 -8.81 20.95 -15.05
N VAL A 130 -9.59 20.46 -14.08
CA VAL A 130 -10.93 20.98 -13.77
C VAL A 130 -10.88 22.45 -13.35
N SER A 131 -9.93 22.86 -12.50
CA SER A 131 -9.81 24.26 -12.05
C SER A 131 -9.39 25.26 -13.14
N LYS A 132 -8.82 24.76 -14.25
CA LYS A 132 -8.43 25.57 -15.42
C LYS A 132 -9.56 25.71 -16.43
N LEU A 133 -10.66 24.97 -16.26
CA LEU A 133 -11.84 25.15 -17.09
C LEU A 133 -12.52 26.46 -16.72
N SER A 134 -12.92 27.24 -17.73
CA SER A 134 -13.87 28.32 -17.53
C SER A 134 -15.25 27.77 -17.20
N ASP A 135 -16.13 28.60 -16.63
CA ASP A 135 -17.53 28.23 -16.37
C ASP A 135 -18.22 27.72 -17.65
N GLU A 136 -17.96 28.38 -18.80
CA GLU A 136 -18.46 27.93 -20.12
C GLU A 136 -17.91 26.55 -20.52
N GLN A 137 -16.65 26.23 -20.22
CA GLN A 137 -16.07 24.91 -20.48
C GLN A 137 -16.65 23.84 -19.55
N ILE A 138 -16.93 24.18 -18.29
CA ILE A 138 -17.60 23.30 -17.34
C ILE A 138 -19.02 22.97 -17.83
N ASP A 139 -19.77 23.99 -18.27
CA ASP A 139 -21.10 23.81 -18.85
C ASP A 139 -21.05 22.93 -20.10
N THR A 140 -20.06 23.14 -20.97
CA THR A 140 -19.88 22.33 -22.19
C THR A 140 -19.49 20.88 -21.87
N VAL A 141 -18.67 20.64 -20.83
CA VAL A 141 -18.33 19.28 -20.37
C VAL A 141 -19.55 18.58 -19.79
N ASN A 142 -20.35 19.26 -18.97
CA ASN A 142 -21.57 18.68 -18.41
C ASN A 142 -22.60 18.36 -19.51
N GLU A 143 -22.78 19.26 -20.47
CA GLU A 143 -23.68 19.04 -21.62
C GLU A 143 -23.19 17.89 -22.51
N ALA A 144 -21.87 17.75 -22.70
CA ALA A 144 -21.30 16.61 -23.42
C ALA A 144 -21.53 15.28 -22.67
N LEU A 145 -21.40 15.26 -21.34
CA LEU A 145 -21.66 14.08 -20.51
C LEU A 145 -23.14 13.69 -20.51
N ASP A 146 -24.06 14.67 -20.40
CA ASP A 146 -25.50 14.44 -20.44
C ASP A 146 -25.99 13.90 -21.79
N ASN A 147 -25.28 14.23 -22.88
CA ASN A 147 -25.54 13.74 -24.23
C ASN A 147 -24.73 12.48 -24.61
N GLU A 148 -24.04 11.86 -23.66
CA GLU A 148 -23.17 10.67 -23.86
C GLU A 148 -22.01 10.90 -24.86
N GLU A 149 -21.60 12.16 -25.09
CA GLU A 149 -20.47 12.56 -25.94
C GLU A 149 -19.13 12.50 -25.16
N PHE A 150 -18.75 11.32 -24.66
CA PHE A 150 -17.59 11.15 -23.77
C PHE A 150 -16.24 11.59 -24.38
N ASP A 151 -16.04 11.39 -25.69
CA ASP A 151 -14.81 11.81 -26.38
C ASP A 151 -14.64 13.33 -26.37
N LYS A 152 -15.75 14.07 -26.53
CA LYS A 152 -15.75 15.53 -26.49
C LYS A 152 -15.49 16.07 -25.08
N ALA A 153 -16.04 15.40 -24.07
CA ALA A 153 -15.75 15.71 -22.67
C ALA A 153 -14.27 15.50 -22.34
N ASP A 154 -13.68 14.39 -22.81
CA ASP A 154 -12.25 14.08 -22.62
C ASP A 154 -11.33 15.08 -23.37
N ASP A 155 -11.68 15.45 -24.61
CA ASP A 155 -10.95 16.46 -25.38
C ASP A 155 -10.90 17.82 -24.66
N ILE A 156 -12.01 18.28 -24.08
CA ILE A 156 -12.06 19.54 -23.34
C ILE A 156 -11.20 19.44 -22.06
N LEU A 157 -11.32 18.35 -21.30
CA LEU A 157 -10.52 18.10 -20.10
C LEU A 157 -9.02 18.02 -20.39
N ASN A 158 -8.63 17.52 -21.57
CA ASN A 158 -7.23 17.34 -21.95
C ASN A 158 -6.63 18.52 -22.73
N SER A 159 -7.44 19.35 -23.40
CA SER A 159 -7.01 20.52 -24.17
C SER A 159 -6.27 21.60 -23.37
N THR A 160 -6.46 21.63 -22.04
CA THR A 160 -5.78 22.56 -21.12
C THR A 160 -4.35 22.15 -20.73
N SER A 161 -3.85 21.02 -21.26
CA SER A 161 -2.50 20.49 -20.97
C SER A 161 -1.39 21.04 -21.87
N THR A 162 -1.71 21.91 -22.83
CA THR A 162 -0.82 22.31 -23.95
C THR A 162 -0.39 23.78 -23.96
N ASN A 163 -0.58 24.54 -22.88
CA ASN A 163 -0.07 25.91 -22.75
C ASN A 163 0.92 26.05 -21.60
#